data_AF-A0A7V4LRQ6-F1
#
_entry.id   AF-A0A7V4LRQ6-F1
#
_cell.length_a   1.000
_cell.length_b   1.000
_cell.length_c   1.000
_cell.angle_alpha   90.00
_cell.angle_beta   90.00
_cell.angle_gamma   90.00
#
_symmetry.space_group_name_H-M   'P 1'
#
loop_
_entity.id
_entity.type
_entity.pdbx_description
1 polymer ?
#
loop_
_entity_poly.entity_id
_entity_poly.type
_entity_poly.pdbx_seq_one_letter_code
_entity_poly.pdbx_strand_id
1 'polypeptide(L)'
;MQRWQMIVGMLLPVVVWAGEGDGSAEPLVPTGFVGRVEFATRQGRVAGGMGFLVRMEGEPAPLLITVQRLFGPEGGLTGEIKRGEMAQCVSSVSWADLMGGTAVVARATALPLTLSKLDMAVFRIALPATGAGGTLGRANPRPGEALWLVAALWGQPTNQVLHRGVVTEAGPDWFKCKFDNGRLVLRGALGAPYINQAGEVVGLHVGTFTSRGNVAGSAIGVESLQKDLRRALPQRPGGMRR
;
A
#
# COMPACT_ATOMS: atom_id res chain seq x y z
N MET A 1 18.19 73.45 25.41
CA MET A 1 18.30 72.61 26.62
C MET A 1 17.66 71.26 26.33
N GLN A 2 18.48 70.22 26.30
CA GLN A 2 18.12 68.84 25.98
C GLN A 2 17.26 68.20 27.09
N ARG A 3 16.28 67.41 26.69
CA ARG A 3 15.72 66.33 27.51
C ARG A 3 15.54 65.09 26.64
N TRP A 4 16.47 64.14 26.78
CA TRP A 4 16.35 62.78 26.29
C TRP A 4 15.52 61.99 27.30
N GLN A 5 14.40 61.41 26.89
CA GLN A 5 13.76 60.31 27.63
C GLN A 5 14.15 59.00 26.94
N MET A 6 14.97 58.21 27.63
CA MET A 6 15.20 56.81 27.29
C MET A 6 13.95 56.01 27.64
N ILE A 7 13.27 55.47 26.64
CA ILE A 7 12.32 54.37 26.84
C ILE A 7 13.11 53.08 26.64
N VAL A 8 13.42 52.42 27.75
CA VAL A 8 13.89 51.03 27.77
C VAL A 8 12.67 50.15 27.47
N GLY A 9 12.51 49.78 26.20
CA GLY A 9 11.53 48.77 25.78
C GLY A 9 12.01 47.40 26.24
N MET A 10 11.47 46.93 27.36
CA MET A 10 11.60 45.56 27.84
C MET A 10 11.00 44.61 26.78
N LEU A 11 11.85 43.92 26.02
CA LEU A 11 11.46 42.80 25.16
C LEU A 11 11.00 41.64 26.05
N LEU A 12 9.71 41.59 26.34
CA LEU A 12 9.08 40.37 26.85
C LEU A 12 9.15 39.32 25.73
N PRO A 13 9.62 38.09 25.99
CA PRO A 13 9.51 37.03 25.02
C PRO A 13 8.02 36.78 24.76
N VAL A 14 7.60 36.97 23.52
CA VAL A 14 6.34 36.44 23.02
C VAL A 14 6.45 34.93 23.15
N VAL A 15 5.82 34.38 24.18
CA VAL A 15 5.54 32.95 24.25
C VAL A 15 4.53 32.70 23.14
N VAL A 16 5.04 32.29 21.97
CA VAL A 16 4.22 31.68 20.94
C VAL A 16 3.68 30.41 21.58
N TRP A 17 2.39 30.43 21.91
CA TRP A 17 1.66 29.19 22.12
C TRP A 17 1.75 28.43 20.80
N ALA A 18 2.64 27.44 20.74
CA ALA A 18 2.54 26.40 19.74
C ALA A 18 1.16 25.79 19.95
N GLY A 19 0.24 26.04 19.01
CA GLY A 19 -0.99 25.28 18.93
C GLY A 19 -0.63 23.81 18.99
N GLU A 20 -1.37 23.05 19.77
CA GLU A 20 -1.29 21.60 19.81
C GLU A 20 -1.33 21.08 18.37
N GLY A 21 -0.16 20.70 17.84
CA GLY A 21 -0.07 20.03 16.57
C GLY A 21 -0.83 18.72 16.72
N ASP A 22 -1.88 18.54 15.92
CA ASP A 22 -2.47 17.22 15.72
C ASP A 22 -1.31 16.27 15.39
N GLY A 23 -1.11 15.28 16.26
CA GLY A 23 0.05 14.40 16.28
C GLY A 23 0.08 13.36 15.14
N SER A 24 -0.38 13.70 13.94
CA SER A 24 -0.41 12.81 12.78
C SER A 24 0.55 13.28 11.69
N ALA A 25 1.85 13.32 11.97
CA ALA A 25 2.86 13.47 10.92
C ALA A 25 2.65 12.41 9.81
N GLU A 26 2.71 12.84 8.56
CA GLU A 26 2.56 11.98 7.39
C GLU A 26 3.64 10.87 7.38
N PRO A 27 3.28 9.61 7.15
CA PRO A 27 4.24 8.51 7.16
C PRO A 27 5.23 8.63 6.00
N LEU A 28 6.47 8.18 6.21
CA LEU A 28 7.45 8.08 5.14
C LEU A 28 7.17 6.87 4.24
N VAL A 29 7.18 7.09 2.93
CA VAL A 29 7.05 6.03 1.91
C VAL A 29 8.42 5.82 1.25
N PRO A 30 9.08 4.67 1.46
CA PRO A 30 10.38 4.43 0.87
C PRO A 30 10.30 4.26 -0.66
N THR A 31 11.33 4.72 -1.37
CA THR A 31 11.50 4.48 -2.82
C THR A 31 11.52 2.98 -3.13
N GLY A 32 10.85 2.59 -4.22
CA GLY A 32 10.73 1.22 -4.68
C GLY A 32 9.72 0.37 -3.90
N PHE A 33 8.96 0.94 -2.97
CA PHE A 33 7.99 0.19 -2.17
C PHE A 33 6.65 -0.01 -2.88
N VAL A 34 6.11 1.03 -3.52
CA VAL A 34 4.79 1.01 -4.16
C VAL A 34 4.92 1.44 -5.60
N GLY A 35 4.26 0.75 -6.51
CA GLY A 35 4.40 1.00 -7.94
C GLY A 35 3.17 0.65 -8.73
N ARG A 36 3.06 1.25 -9.93
CA ARG A 36 2.15 0.76 -10.96
C ARG A 36 2.70 -0.54 -11.50
N VAL A 37 1.80 -1.50 -11.71
CA VAL A 37 2.13 -2.83 -12.22
C VAL A 37 1.45 -3.06 -13.56
N GLU A 38 2.21 -3.66 -14.47
CA GLU A 38 1.65 -4.23 -15.70
C GLU A 38 2.25 -5.63 -15.91
N PHE A 39 1.41 -6.65 -15.94
CA PHE A 39 1.86 -8.03 -16.10
C PHE A 39 1.73 -8.49 -17.55
N ALA A 40 2.76 -9.16 -18.05
CA ALA A 40 2.65 -9.93 -19.28
C ALA A 40 2.10 -11.32 -18.94
N THR A 41 1.03 -11.71 -19.63
CA THR A 41 0.42 -13.03 -19.49
C THR A 41 0.22 -13.70 -20.84
N ARG A 42 -0.02 -15.01 -20.85
CA ARG A 42 -0.41 -15.76 -22.06
C ARG A 42 -1.73 -15.30 -22.69
N GLN A 43 -2.59 -14.61 -21.94
CA GLN A 43 -3.90 -14.16 -22.39
C GLN A 43 -3.94 -12.67 -22.77
N GLY A 44 -2.79 -11.97 -22.67
CA GLY A 44 -2.69 -10.52 -22.90
C GLY A 44 -1.98 -9.80 -21.76
N ARG A 45 -1.97 -8.47 -21.83
CA ARG A 45 -1.41 -7.62 -20.78
C ARG A 45 -2.46 -7.32 -19.73
N VAL A 46 -2.07 -7.43 -18.46
CA VAL A 46 -2.88 -7.03 -17.30
C VAL A 46 -2.33 -5.71 -16.80
N ALA A 47 -3.13 -4.65 -16.80
CA ALA A 47 -2.71 -3.31 -16.41
C ALA A 47 -3.74 -2.64 -15.50
N GLY A 48 -3.53 -1.35 -15.18
CA GLY A 48 -4.55 -0.53 -14.53
C GLY A 48 -4.68 -0.73 -13.02
N GLY A 49 -3.72 -1.41 -12.39
CA GLY A 49 -3.63 -1.54 -10.94
C GLY A 49 -2.26 -1.14 -10.39
N MET A 50 -2.12 -1.34 -9.10
CA MET A 50 -0.90 -1.11 -8.35
C MET A 50 -0.43 -2.38 -7.66
N GLY A 51 0.80 -2.34 -7.16
CA GLY A 51 1.30 -3.33 -6.23
C GLY A 51 2.29 -2.70 -5.26
N PHE A 52 2.64 -3.48 -4.25
CA PHE A 52 3.66 -3.09 -3.29
C PHE A 52 4.55 -4.26 -2.93
N LEU A 53 5.78 -3.95 -2.55
CA LEU A 53 6.78 -4.93 -2.13
C LEU A 53 6.75 -5.10 -0.61
N VAL A 54 6.71 -6.33 -0.10
CA VAL A 54 6.84 -6.60 1.34
C VAL A 54 7.97 -7.55 1.65
N ARG A 55 8.67 -7.29 2.75
CA ARG A 55 9.63 -8.24 3.31
C ARG A 55 8.91 -9.34 4.06
N MET A 56 9.29 -10.59 3.78
CA MET A 56 8.85 -11.76 4.52
C MET A 56 10.06 -12.52 5.05
N GLU A 57 9.97 -13.00 6.29
CA GLU A 57 11.00 -13.88 6.84
C GLU A 57 11.11 -15.15 5.99
N GLY A 58 12.35 -15.55 5.70
CA GLY A 58 12.63 -16.73 4.89
C GLY A 58 12.66 -16.48 3.38
N GLU A 59 12.24 -15.30 2.91
CA GLU A 59 12.37 -14.92 1.51
C GLU A 59 13.63 -14.08 1.27
N PRO A 60 14.43 -14.39 0.23
CA PRO A 60 15.67 -13.69 -0.06
C PRO A 60 15.45 -12.28 -0.65
N ALA A 61 14.24 -12.00 -1.14
CA ALA A 61 13.85 -10.73 -1.73
C ALA A 61 12.40 -10.38 -1.35
N PRO A 62 12.01 -9.10 -1.36
CA PRO A 62 10.62 -8.71 -1.15
C PRO A 62 9.65 -9.38 -2.12
N LEU A 63 8.47 -9.72 -1.63
CA LEU A 63 7.37 -10.24 -2.45
C LEU A 63 6.54 -9.09 -2.99
N LEU A 64 6.15 -9.17 -4.26
CA LEU A 64 5.18 -8.27 -4.86
C LEU A 64 3.76 -8.73 -4.53
N ILE A 65 2.97 -7.84 -3.94
CA ILE A 65 1.57 -8.04 -3.63
C ILE A 65 0.71 -7.13 -4.51
N THR A 66 -0.37 -7.68 -5.06
CA THR A 66 -1.44 -6.97 -5.74
C THR A 66 -2.76 -7.73 -5.54
N VAL A 67 -3.82 -7.40 -6.28
CA VAL A 67 -5.12 -8.09 -6.23
C VAL A 67 -5.24 -9.18 -7.30
N GLN A 68 -6.01 -10.24 -7.01
CA GLN A 68 -6.23 -11.37 -7.94
C GLN A 68 -7.08 -10.93 -9.13
N ARG A 69 -8.12 -10.12 -8.90
CA ARG A 69 -9.10 -9.78 -9.93
C ARG A 69 -8.56 -8.91 -11.08
N LEU A 70 -7.38 -8.30 -10.91
CA LEU A 70 -6.68 -7.66 -12.03
C LEU A 70 -6.36 -8.68 -13.13
N PHE A 71 -6.16 -9.95 -12.80
CA PHE A 71 -5.96 -11.02 -13.76
C PHE A 71 -7.28 -11.50 -14.38
N GLY A 72 -8.12 -10.55 -14.78
CA GLY A 72 -9.45 -10.72 -15.37
C GLY A 72 -9.90 -9.45 -16.09
N PRO A 73 -11.22 -9.25 -16.29
CA PRO A 73 -11.76 -8.07 -16.97
C PRO A 73 -11.32 -6.74 -16.38
N GLU A 74 -11.11 -6.66 -15.06
CA GLU A 74 -10.67 -5.41 -14.42
C GLU A 74 -9.25 -4.98 -14.81
N GLY A 75 -8.37 -5.92 -15.16
CA GLY A 75 -7.05 -5.61 -15.72
C GLY A 75 -6.99 -5.63 -17.24
N GLY A 76 -8.14 -5.79 -17.92
CA GLY A 76 -8.26 -5.73 -19.38
C GLY A 76 -8.24 -7.07 -20.10
N LEU A 77 -8.34 -8.21 -19.40
CA LEU A 77 -8.46 -9.52 -20.04
C LEU A 77 -9.92 -9.84 -20.41
N THR A 78 -10.11 -10.71 -21.40
CA THR A 78 -11.45 -11.19 -21.78
C THR A 78 -12.02 -12.22 -20.81
N GLY A 79 -11.17 -12.86 -20.00
CA GLY A 79 -11.53 -13.85 -19.00
C GLY A 79 -10.59 -13.82 -17.81
N GLU A 80 -10.99 -14.49 -16.72
CA GLU A 80 -10.20 -14.58 -15.50
C GLU A 80 -9.13 -15.68 -15.60
N ILE A 81 -7.87 -15.33 -15.30
CA ILE A 81 -6.81 -16.30 -15.02
C ILE A 81 -7.02 -16.78 -13.58
N LYS A 82 -7.32 -18.06 -13.41
CA LYS A 82 -7.56 -18.61 -12.07
C LYS A 82 -6.26 -18.61 -11.27
N ARG A 83 -6.40 -18.50 -9.96
CA ARG A 83 -5.27 -18.53 -9.02
C ARG A 83 -4.29 -19.71 -9.25
N GLY A 84 -4.82 -20.91 -9.49
CA GLY A 84 -4.01 -22.10 -9.75
C GLY A 84 -3.24 -22.08 -11.07
N GLU A 85 -3.62 -21.21 -12.00
CA GLU A 85 -3.04 -21.10 -13.35
C GLU A 85 -2.00 -19.97 -13.44
N MET A 86 -1.98 -19.05 -12.45
CA MET A 86 -1.13 -17.85 -12.49
C MET A 86 0.34 -18.15 -12.73
N ALA A 87 0.89 -19.20 -12.10
CA ALA A 87 2.30 -19.56 -12.24
C ALA A 87 2.66 -20.00 -13.66
N GLN A 88 1.70 -20.47 -14.45
CA GLN A 88 1.89 -20.88 -15.84
C GLN A 88 1.54 -19.74 -16.82
N CYS A 89 0.64 -18.85 -16.42
CA CYS A 89 0.11 -17.79 -17.28
C CYS A 89 0.90 -16.48 -17.20
N VAL A 90 1.46 -16.11 -16.04
CA VAL A 90 2.19 -14.84 -15.84
C VAL A 90 3.69 -15.06 -15.99
N SER A 91 4.36 -14.23 -16.80
CA SER A 91 5.79 -14.40 -17.09
C SER A 91 6.65 -13.24 -16.58
N SER A 92 6.14 -12.01 -16.64
CA SER A 92 6.86 -10.82 -16.22
C SER A 92 5.93 -9.73 -15.71
N VAL A 93 6.53 -8.78 -15.00
CA VAL A 93 5.90 -7.55 -14.54
C VAL A 93 6.76 -6.35 -14.97
N SER A 94 6.12 -5.33 -15.52
CA SER A 94 6.66 -3.98 -15.57
C SER A 94 6.26 -3.27 -14.29
N TRP A 95 7.26 -2.74 -13.59
CA TRP A 95 7.15 -2.04 -12.32
C TRP A 95 7.59 -0.59 -12.51
N ALA A 96 6.68 0.35 -12.26
CA ALA A 96 6.98 1.78 -12.24
C ALA A 96 6.77 2.30 -10.81
N ASP A 97 7.86 2.58 -10.11
CA ASP A 97 7.84 3.09 -8.74
C ASP A 97 7.14 4.45 -8.65
N LEU A 98 6.29 4.62 -7.65
CA LEU A 98 5.55 5.86 -7.45
C LEU A 98 6.43 7.00 -6.96
N MET A 99 7.54 6.68 -6.30
CA MET A 99 8.48 7.68 -5.76
C MET A 99 9.53 8.12 -6.78
N GLY A 100 9.47 7.61 -8.02
CA GLY A 100 10.32 8.01 -9.14
C GLY A 100 11.21 6.88 -9.67
N GLY A 101 11.92 7.17 -10.76
CA GLY A 101 12.78 6.21 -11.45
C GLY A 101 12.16 5.66 -12.75
N THR A 102 12.99 4.98 -13.53
CA THR A 102 12.57 4.36 -14.79
C THR A 102 11.82 3.07 -14.52
N ALA A 103 10.73 2.82 -15.25
CA ALA A 103 10.03 1.55 -15.18
C ALA A 103 10.97 0.39 -15.53
N VAL A 104 10.93 -0.65 -14.72
CA VAL A 104 11.78 -1.85 -14.89
C VAL A 104 10.91 -3.05 -15.20
N VAL A 105 11.39 -3.92 -16.08
CA VAL A 105 10.73 -5.20 -16.38
C VAL A 105 11.49 -6.31 -15.66
N ALA A 106 10.76 -7.10 -14.88
CA ALA A 106 11.31 -8.23 -14.15
C ALA A 106 10.52 -9.50 -14.44
N ARG A 107 11.20 -10.65 -14.34
CA ARG A 107 10.53 -11.94 -14.31
C ARG A 107 9.63 -11.99 -13.07
N ALA A 108 8.41 -12.50 -13.25
CA ALA A 108 7.45 -12.68 -12.17
C ALA A 108 7.10 -14.17 -12.03
N THR A 109 7.20 -14.70 -10.83
CA THR A 109 6.81 -16.08 -10.50
C THR A 109 5.71 -16.03 -9.45
N ALA A 110 4.50 -16.44 -9.80
CA ALA A 110 3.38 -16.43 -8.87
C ALA A 110 3.58 -17.42 -7.71
N LEU A 111 3.25 -16.99 -6.50
CA LEU A 111 3.16 -17.86 -5.33
C LEU A 111 1.80 -18.58 -5.32
N PRO A 112 1.77 -19.90 -5.06
CA PRO A 112 0.51 -20.65 -5.03
C PRO A 112 -0.28 -20.32 -3.76
N LEU A 113 -1.29 -19.46 -3.89
CA LEU A 113 -2.21 -19.11 -2.81
C LEU A 113 -3.46 -20.01 -2.79
N THR A 114 -3.34 -21.28 -3.15
CA THR A 114 -4.46 -22.17 -3.54
C THR A 114 -5.61 -22.28 -2.54
N LEU A 115 -5.35 -22.09 -1.24
CA LEU A 115 -6.36 -22.13 -0.17
C LEU A 115 -6.87 -20.74 0.25
N SER A 116 -6.32 -19.67 -0.32
CA SER A 116 -6.72 -18.29 -0.02
C SER A 116 -8.04 -17.96 -0.70
N LYS A 117 -8.95 -17.36 0.08
CA LYS A 117 -10.19 -16.76 -0.41
C LYS A 117 -10.06 -15.25 -0.64
N LEU A 118 -8.89 -14.68 -0.33
CA LEU A 118 -8.65 -13.25 -0.40
C LEU A 118 -8.41 -12.84 -1.85
N ASP A 119 -8.91 -11.68 -2.26
CA ASP A 119 -8.56 -11.07 -3.54
C ASP A 119 -7.13 -10.52 -3.49
N MET A 120 -6.16 -11.42 -3.55
CA MET A 120 -4.74 -11.13 -3.43
C MET A 120 -3.97 -12.00 -4.40
N ALA A 121 -3.02 -11.42 -5.12
CA ALA A 121 -2.04 -12.14 -5.92
C ALA A 121 -0.64 -11.77 -5.44
N VAL A 122 0.25 -12.76 -5.38
CA VAL A 122 1.60 -12.57 -4.84
C VAL A 122 2.62 -13.17 -5.79
N PHE A 123 3.71 -12.44 -6.01
CA PHE A 123 4.77 -12.83 -6.94
C PHE A 123 6.14 -12.68 -6.29
N ARG A 124 7.03 -13.61 -6.60
CA ARG A 124 8.47 -13.36 -6.52
C ARG A 124 8.88 -12.61 -7.78
N ILE A 125 9.60 -11.52 -7.62
CA ILE A 125 10.11 -10.73 -8.74
C ILE A 125 11.62 -10.57 -8.64
N ALA A 126 12.30 -10.64 -9.78
CA ALA A 126 13.74 -10.43 -9.85
C ALA A 126 14.03 -8.99 -10.32
N LEU A 127 13.91 -8.01 -9.40
CA LEU A 127 14.29 -6.63 -9.71
C LEU A 127 15.81 -6.44 -9.49
N PRO A 128 16.52 -5.73 -10.38
CA PRO A 128 17.88 -5.27 -10.10
C PRO A 128 17.83 -4.29 -8.91
N ALA A 129 18.40 -4.69 -7.77
CA ALA A 129 18.39 -3.94 -6.51
C ALA A 129 16.99 -3.50 -6.06
N THR A 130 16.21 -4.42 -5.48
CA THR A 130 14.92 -4.06 -4.85
C THR A 130 15.13 -3.01 -3.76
N GLY A 131 14.32 -1.94 -3.80
CA GLY A 131 14.13 -1.03 -2.68
C GLY A 131 13.74 -1.77 -1.40
N ALA A 132 13.74 -1.07 -0.27
CA ALA A 132 13.62 -1.72 1.04
C ALA A 132 12.40 -2.65 1.14
N GLY A 133 11.30 -2.38 0.44
CA GLY A 133 10.04 -3.09 0.65
C GLY A 133 9.44 -2.70 2.02
N GLY A 134 8.12 -2.69 2.09
CA GLY A 134 7.41 -2.39 3.32
C GLY A 134 7.50 -3.52 4.33
N THR A 135 7.26 -3.18 5.59
CA THR A 135 7.00 -4.13 6.66
C THR A 135 5.50 -4.28 6.83
N LEU A 136 5.04 -5.51 7.09
CA LEU A 136 3.65 -5.73 7.48
C LEU A 136 3.46 -5.28 8.94
N GLY A 137 2.42 -4.51 9.19
CA GLY A 137 1.97 -4.15 10.54
C GLY A 137 1.52 -5.39 11.32
N ARG A 138 1.46 -5.27 12.65
CA ARG A 138 1.22 -6.41 13.53
C ARG A 138 -0.24 -6.84 13.65
N ALA A 139 -1.17 -5.91 13.46
CA ALA A 139 -2.59 -6.11 13.70
C ALA A 139 -3.44 -5.32 12.69
N ASN A 140 -4.67 -5.78 12.48
CA ASN A 140 -5.65 -5.02 11.70
C ASN A 140 -5.94 -3.66 12.36
N PRO A 141 -6.18 -2.61 11.57
CA PRO A 141 -6.49 -1.30 12.13
C PRO A 141 -7.91 -1.28 12.71
N ARG A 142 -8.12 -0.47 13.75
CA ARG A 142 -9.40 -0.39 14.47
C ARG A 142 -10.26 0.77 13.98
N PRO A 143 -11.60 0.71 14.10
CA PRO A 143 -12.45 1.86 13.84
C PRO A 143 -11.98 3.11 14.60
N GLY A 144 -11.90 4.24 13.90
CA GLY A 144 -11.36 5.51 14.42
C GLY A 144 -9.87 5.73 14.17
N GLU A 145 -9.10 4.70 13.82
CA GLU A 145 -7.67 4.86 13.52
C GLU A 145 -7.45 5.55 12.16
N ALA A 146 -6.46 6.44 12.12
CA ALA A 146 -6.00 7.09 10.90
C ALA A 146 -5.02 6.18 10.14
N LEU A 147 -5.11 6.22 8.81
CA LEU A 147 -4.26 5.48 7.90
C LEU A 147 -4.10 6.25 6.58
N TRP A 148 -3.19 5.78 5.73
CA TRP A 148 -2.95 6.37 4.41
C TRP A 148 -3.03 5.29 3.34
N LEU A 149 -3.79 5.56 2.28
CA LEU A 149 -3.66 4.82 1.03
C LEU A 149 -2.46 5.39 0.27
N VAL A 150 -1.50 4.54 -0.08
CA VAL A 150 -0.36 4.96 -0.93
C VAL A 150 -0.72 4.69 -2.39
N ALA A 151 -1.11 5.73 -3.14
CA ALA A 151 -1.52 5.61 -4.53
C ALA A 151 -1.31 6.89 -5.37
N ALA A 152 -0.90 6.70 -6.64
CA ALA A 152 -0.97 7.75 -7.65
C ALA A 152 -2.36 7.77 -8.28
N LEU A 153 -3.22 8.69 -7.82
CA LEU A 153 -4.63 8.75 -8.20
C LEU A 153 -4.88 9.73 -9.34
N TRP A 154 -5.90 9.42 -10.16
CA TRP A 154 -6.32 10.30 -11.24
C TRP A 154 -6.80 11.65 -10.70
N GLY A 155 -6.38 12.74 -11.35
CA GLY A 155 -6.75 14.10 -10.97
C GLY A 155 -6.09 14.61 -9.68
N GLN A 156 -5.10 13.89 -9.13
CA GLN A 156 -4.24 14.40 -8.07
C GLN A 156 -2.87 14.82 -8.64
N PRO A 157 -2.15 15.76 -7.99
CA PRO A 157 -0.76 16.07 -8.31
C PRO A 157 0.12 14.81 -8.34
N THR A 158 1.09 14.77 -9.25
CA THR A 158 1.97 13.60 -9.44
C THR A 158 2.82 13.27 -8.22
N ASN A 159 3.11 14.26 -7.37
CA ASN A 159 3.81 14.08 -6.10
C ASN A 159 2.88 13.76 -4.91
N GLN A 160 1.56 13.79 -5.09
CA GLN A 160 0.60 13.46 -4.04
C GLN A 160 0.24 11.97 -4.11
N VAL A 161 1.05 11.16 -3.43
CA VAL A 161 0.89 9.69 -3.40
C VAL A 161 0.24 9.18 -2.12
N LEU A 162 0.08 10.02 -1.09
CA LEU A 162 -0.51 9.64 0.18
C LEU A 162 -1.90 10.26 0.33
N HIS A 163 -2.88 9.42 0.64
CA HIS A 163 -4.27 9.83 0.80
C HIS A 163 -4.78 9.37 2.16
N ARG A 164 -4.88 10.33 3.09
CA ARG A 164 -5.32 10.06 4.46
C ARG A 164 -6.79 9.66 4.52
N GLY A 165 -7.08 8.70 5.40
CA GLY A 165 -8.42 8.31 5.74
C GLY A 165 -8.51 7.76 7.16
N VAL A 166 -9.74 7.48 7.59
CA VAL A 166 -10.05 6.95 8.92
C VAL A 166 -10.82 5.65 8.76
N VAL A 167 -10.45 4.62 9.52
CA VAL A 167 -11.18 3.36 9.54
C VAL A 167 -12.57 3.58 10.11
N THR A 168 -13.60 3.16 9.38
CA THR A 168 -15.00 3.30 9.80
C THR A 168 -15.56 2.00 10.33
N GLU A 169 -15.14 0.87 9.76
CA GLU A 169 -15.58 -0.48 10.11
C GLU A 169 -14.41 -1.44 9.94
N ALA A 170 -14.32 -2.47 10.77
CA ALA A 170 -13.33 -3.53 10.65
C ALA A 170 -13.93 -4.88 11.04
N GLY A 171 -13.48 -5.93 10.37
CA GLY A 171 -13.76 -7.32 10.66
C GLY A 171 -12.47 -8.15 10.72
N PRO A 172 -12.56 -9.48 10.85
CA PRO A 172 -11.39 -10.35 10.97
C PRO A 172 -10.43 -10.29 9.78
N ASP A 173 -10.95 -10.11 8.57
CA ASP A 173 -10.20 -10.17 7.31
C ASP A 173 -10.31 -8.92 6.45
N TRP A 174 -11.11 -7.94 6.86
CA TRP A 174 -11.36 -6.73 6.10
C TRP A 174 -11.47 -5.50 6.98
N PHE A 175 -11.29 -4.33 6.37
CA PHE A 175 -11.74 -3.07 6.95
C PHE A 175 -12.21 -2.11 5.86
N LYS A 176 -12.93 -1.08 6.27
CA LYS A 176 -13.36 0.04 5.43
C LYS A 176 -12.77 1.33 5.97
N CYS A 177 -12.38 2.24 5.08
CA CYS A 177 -11.95 3.58 5.45
C CYS A 177 -12.72 4.64 4.69
N LYS A 178 -12.96 5.77 5.34
CA LYS A 178 -13.41 7.01 4.69
C LYS A 178 -12.20 7.90 4.45
N PHE A 179 -12.07 8.45 3.26
CA PHE A 179 -10.99 9.41 2.94
C PHE A 179 -11.35 10.82 3.40
N ASP A 180 -10.33 11.58 3.81
CA ASP A 180 -10.49 12.99 4.18
C ASP A 180 -10.88 13.82 2.95
N ASN A 181 -10.25 13.53 1.81
CA ASN A 181 -10.64 14.10 0.53
C ASN A 181 -11.82 13.31 -0.07
N GLY A 182 -13.03 13.84 0.11
CA GLY A 182 -14.26 13.27 -0.44
C GLY A 182 -14.40 13.35 -1.98
N ARG A 183 -13.38 13.82 -2.71
CA ARG A 183 -13.39 13.96 -4.18
C ARG A 183 -12.38 13.04 -4.87
N LEU A 184 -11.75 12.12 -4.13
CA LEU A 184 -10.77 11.20 -4.71
C LEU A 184 -11.41 10.28 -5.76
N VAL A 185 -10.72 10.15 -6.90
CA VAL A 185 -11.03 9.15 -7.92
C VAL A 185 -10.11 7.96 -7.72
N LEU A 186 -10.60 6.92 -7.04
CA LEU A 186 -9.82 5.72 -6.70
C LEU A 186 -9.66 4.73 -7.87
N ARG A 187 -10.05 5.12 -9.09
CA ARG A 187 -9.81 4.32 -10.29
C ARG A 187 -8.30 4.09 -10.45
N GLY A 188 -7.91 2.82 -10.52
CA GLY A 188 -6.51 2.40 -10.61
C GLY A 188 -5.80 2.19 -9.28
N ALA A 189 -6.49 2.34 -8.14
CA ALA A 189 -5.91 2.12 -6.81
C ALA A 189 -5.93 0.66 -6.35
N LEU A 190 -6.55 -0.25 -7.12
CA LEU A 190 -6.58 -1.67 -6.76
C LEU A 190 -5.16 -2.22 -6.61
N GLY A 191 -4.92 -2.93 -5.51
CA GLY A 191 -3.60 -3.46 -5.20
C GLY A 191 -2.69 -2.51 -4.41
N ALA A 192 -3.11 -1.26 -4.19
CA ALA A 192 -2.37 -0.30 -3.37
C ALA A 192 -2.34 -0.69 -1.89
N PRO A 193 -1.25 -0.41 -1.15
CA PRO A 193 -1.23 -0.65 0.28
C PRO A 193 -1.93 0.48 1.04
N TYR A 194 -2.55 0.09 2.14
CA TYR A 194 -2.82 0.99 3.26
C TYR A 194 -1.66 0.89 4.25
N ILE A 195 -1.17 2.03 4.73
CA ILE A 195 -0.12 2.11 5.76
C ILE A 195 -0.59 2.87 7.00
N ASN A 196 -0.04 2.52 8.17
CA ASN A 196 -0.20 3.28 9.39
C ASN A 196 0.81 4.44 9.48
N GLN A 197 0.76 5.21 10.56
CA GLN A 197 1.68 6.34 10.80
C GLN A 197 3.15 5.92 10.90
N ALA A 198 3.43 4.67 11.28
CA ALA A 198 4.78 4.10 11.31
C ALA A 198 5.29 3.65 9.93
N GLY A 199 4.48 3.78 8.87
CA GLY A 199 4.82 3.33 7.52
C GLY A 199 4.66 1.81 7.31
N GLU A 200 4.05 1.10 8.26
CA GLU A 200 3.80 -0.33 8.15
C GLU A 200 2.51 -0.58 7.37
N VAL A 201 2.50 -1.62 6.52
CA VAL A 201 1.32 -2.04 5.76
C VAL A 201 0.27 -2.62 6.70
N VAL A 202 -0.92 -2.02 6.72
CA VAL A 202 -2.07 -2.50 7.51
C VAL A 202 -3.19 -3.07 6.63
N GLY A 203 -3.10 -2.92 5.30
CA GLY A 203 -4.02 -3.60 4.39
C GLY A 203 -3.70 -3.47 2.91
N LEU A 204 -4.49 -4.19 2.10
CA LEU A 204 -4.45 -4.21 0.64
C LEU A 204 -5.76 -3.64 0.11
N HIS A 205 -5.71 -2.55 -0.66
CA HIS A 205 -6.89 -1.92 -1.25
C HIS A 205 -7.54 -2.81 -2.30
N VAL A 206 -8.81 -3.12 -2.08
CA VAL A 206 -9.60 -4.04 -2.91
C VAL A 206 -10.86 -3.41 -3.45
N GLY A 207 -11.35 -2.29 -2.94
CA GLY A 207 -12.60 -1.77 -3.47
C GLY A 207 -12.84 -0.32 -3.13
N THR A 208 -13.65 0.31 -3.94
CA THR A 208 -14.13 1.67 -3.75
C THR A 208 -15.63 1.65 -3.63
N PHE A 209 -16.16 2.48 -2.74
CA PHE A 209 -17.59 2.71 -2.62
C PHE A 209 -17.84 4.14 -2.13
N THR A 210 -19.09 4.56 -2.25
CA THR A 210 -19.52 5.86 -1.73
C THR A 210 -20.37 5.62 -0.49
N SER A 211 -20.10 6.33 0.60
CA SER A 211 -20.88 6.25 1.83
C SER A 211 -21.25 7.65 2.31
N ARG A 212 -22.57 7.93 2.38
CA ARG A 212 -23.12 9.23 2.78
C ARG A 212 -22.45 10.41 2.04
N GLY A 213 -22.26 10.27 0.72
CA GLY A 213 -21.60 11.28 -0.12
C GLY A 213 -20.08 11.38 0.01
N ASN A 214 -19.44 10.51 0.78
CA ASN A 214 -17.98 10.48 0.92
C ASN A 214 -17.37 9.31 0.14
N VAL A 215 -16.19 9.54 -0.43
CA VAL A 215 -15.37 8.49 -1.04
C VAL A 215 -14.79 7.60 0.05
N ALA A 216 -14.95 6.29 -0.11
CA ALA A 216 -14.50 5.29 0.84
C ALA A 216 -13.85 4.10 0.11
N GLY A 217 -12.97 3.43 0.84
CA GLY A 217 -12.25 2.25 0.36
C GLY A 217 -12.52 1.03 1.23
N SER A 218 -12.44 -0.15 0.62
CA SER A 218 -12.45 -1.45 1.29
C SER A 218 -11.08 -2.09 1.13
N ALA A 219 -10.63 -2.77 2.17
CA ALA A 219 -9.32 -3.38 2.23
C ALA A 219 -9.39 -4.80 2.79
N ILE A 220 -8.44 -5.64 2.37
CA ILE A 220 -8.06 -6.85 3.12
C ILE A 220 -7.15 -6.41 4.27
N GLY A 221 -7.42 -6.88 5.49
CA GLY A 221 -6.64 -6.57 6.69
C GLY A 221 -5.30 -7.32 6.75
N VAL A 222 -4.28 -6.70 7.33
CA VAL A 222 -2.91 -7.24 7.42
C VAL A 222 -2.82 -8.60 8.10
N GLU A 223 -3.66 -8.93 9.07
CA GLU A 223 -3.62 -10.24 9.74
C GLU A 223 -3.95 -11.37 8.76
N SER A 224 -4.91 -11.15 7.87
CA SER A 224 -5.26 -12.08 6.79
C SER A 224 -4.15 -12.16 5.74
N LEU A 225 -3.54 -11.03 5.39
CA LEU A 225 -2.37 -11.02 4.49
C LEU A 225 -1.22 -11.86 5.08
N GLN A 226 -0.86 -11.63 6.34
CA GLN A 226 0.18 -12.38 7.03
C GLN A 226 -0.12 -13.88 7.07
N LYS A 227 -1.36 -14.25 7.42
CA LYS A 227 -1.79 -15.65 7.50
C LYS A 227 -1.62 -16.37 6.17
N ASP A 228 -2.07 -15.78 5.07
CA ASP A 228 -2.00 -16.41 3.75
C ASP A 228 -0.58 -16.39 3.17
N LEU A 229 0.19 -15.32 3.39
CA LEU A 229 1.61 -15.29 3.02
C LEU A 229 2.41 -16.37 3.75
N ARG A 230 2.26 -16.49 5.07
CA ARG A 230 2.96 -17.54 5.85
C ARG A 230 2.59 -18.95 5.40
N ARG A 231 1.35 -19.18 4.97
CA ARG A 231 0.90 -20.48 4.43
C ARG A 231 1.47 -20.79 3.06
N ALA A 232 1.64 -19.78 2.21
CA ALA A 232 2.18 -19.93 0.86
C ALA A 232 3.70 -20.11 0.84
N LEU A 233 4.40 -19.67 1.89
CA LEU A 233 5.85 -19.76 1.99
C LEU A 233 6.30 -21.09 2.61
N PRO A 234 7.41 -21.68 2.13
CA PRO A 234 8.00 -22.85 2.76
C PRO A 234 8.31 -22.55 4.24
N GLN A 235 7.86 -23.42 5.13
CA GLN A 235 8.27 -23.34 6.53
C GLN A 235 9.76 -23.70 6.60
N ARG A 236 10.58 -22.91 7.32
CA ARG A 236 11.93 -23.35 7.65
C ARG A 236 11.84 -24.72 8.34
N PRO A 237 12.65 -25.72 7.96
CA PRO A 237 12.80 -26.90 8.79
C PRO A 237 13.20 -26.41 10.19
N GLY A 238 12.36 -26.68 11.18
CA GLY A 238 12.63 -26.28 12.55
C GLY A 238 14.02 -26.78 12.92
N GLY A 239 14.88 -25.86 13.37
CA GLY A 239 16.19 -26.23 13.89
C GLY A 239 15.97 -27.29 14.95
N MET A 240 16.41 -28.51 14.64
CA MET A 240 16.53 -29.57 15.61
C MET A 240 17.44 -29.01 16.69
N ARG A 241 16.86 -28.65 17.85
CA ARG A 241 17.64 -28.32 19.04
C ARG A 241 18.53 -29.53 19.28
N ARG A 242 19.83 -29.37 19.02
CA ARG A 242 20.85 -30.27 19.53
C ARG A 242 21.01 -30.01 21.02
#